data_AF-A0A507ESB1-F1
#
_entry.id   AF-A0A507ESB1-F1
#
_cell.length_a   1.000
_cell.length_b   1.000
_cell.length_c   1.000
_cell.angle_alpha   90.00
_cell.angle_beta   90.00
_cell.angle_gamma   90.00
#
_symmetry.space_group_name_H-M   'P 1'
#
loop_
_entity.id
_entity.type
_entity.pdbx_description
1 polymer ?
#
loop_
_entity_poly.entity_id
_entity_poly.type
_entity_poly.pdbx_seq_one_letter_code
_entity_poly.pdbx_strand_id
1 'polypeptide(L)'
;MSHTLKPPKRKPSAKGISAIDIDDDEGHDLMGASGQGYSWEEEYKRSWDILQEDEQGSLQGVVASIQQQLKRRRLHRDTATVQRGIIRHLYLVIDLSRAMAELDLKPSRIECTMRLAEEFIGEYFDQNPLSQLGIIITRDALAEQLTELTGNPTDHTSALQKRSNREPKGEPSLQNALELARTSLAYVSFRGFSFYPAMFLPTVLGKS
;
A
#
# COMPACT_ATOMS: atom_id res chain seq x y z
N MET A 1 -72.63 12.57 -8.68
CA MET A 1 -71.64 11.48 -8.55
C MET A 1 -70.26 12.10 -8.48
N SER A 2 -69.76 12.31 -7.27
CA SER A 2 -68.46 12.94 -7.00
C SER A 2 -67.34 11.91 -7.09
N HIS A 3 -66.52 11.99 -8.14
CA HIS A 3 -65.33 11.16 -8.30
C HIS A 3 -64.20 11.65 -7.37
N THR A 4 -63.89 10.86 -6.34
CA THR A 4 -62.71 11.04 -5.49
C THR A 4 -61.49 10.42 -6.18
N LEU A 5 -60.52 11.24 -6.53
CA LEU A 5 -59.22 10.81 -7.05
C LEU A 5 -58.38 10.22 -5.91
N LYS A 6 -57.93 8.97 -6.07
CA LYS A 6 -56.98 8.32 -5.14
C LYS A 6 -55.59 8.96 -5.28
N PRO A 7 -54.87 9.23 -4.18
CA PRO A 7 -53.52 9.76 -4.23
C PRO A 7 -52.52 8.70 -4.76
N PRO A 8 -51.41 9.14 -5.39
CA PRO A 8 -50.40 8.23 -5.95
C PRO A 8 -49.66 7.46 -4.84
N LYS A 9 -49.45 6.16 -5.06
CA LYS A 9 -48.65 5.30 -4.19
C LYS A 9 -47.20 5.80 -4.16
N ARG A 10 -46.69 6.14 -2.96
CA ARG A 10 -45.27 6.41 -2.74
C ARG A 10 -44.45 5.16 -3.10
N LYS A 11 -43.46 5.31 -3.98
CA LYS A 11 -42.46 4.28 -4.24
C LYS A 11 -41.62 4.08 -2.96
N PRO A 12 -41.29 2.84 -2.57
CA PRO A 12 -40.42 2.60 -1.42
C PRO A 12 -39.03 3.20 -1.69
N SER A 13 -38.45 3.83 -0.67
CA SER A 13 -37.09 4.39 -0.71
C SER A 13 -36.09 3.29 -1.03
N ALA A 14 -35.14 3.58 -1.92
CA ALA A 14 -34.02 2.70 -2.22
C ALA A 14 -33.33 2.29 -0.92
N LYS A 15 -33.33 0.98 -0.62
CA LYS A 15 -32.52 0.43 0.46
C LYS A 15 -31.06 0.69 0.08
N GLY A 16 -30.34 1.36 0.98
CA GLY A 16 -28.90 1.58 0.82
C GLY A 16 -28.20 0.24 0.56
N ILE A 17 -27.22 0.28 -0.35
CA ILE A 17 -26.36 -0.85 -0.69
C ILE A 17 -25.75 -1.35 0.62
N SER A 18 -26.15 -2.54 1.06
CA SER A 18 -25.52 -3.21 2.20
C SER A 18 -24.05 -3.39 1.87
N ALA A 19 -23.20 -3.04 2.84
CA ALA A 19 -21.76 -3.23 2.75
C ALA A 19 -21.45 -4.63 2.23
N ILE A 20 -20.61 -4.69 1.21
CA ILE A 20 -20.05 -5.95 0.72
C ILE A 20 -18.97 -6.34 1.74
N ASP A 21 -19.37 -7.14 2.73
CA ASP A 21 -18.45 -7.76 3.69
C ASP A 21 -17.76 -8.95 2.99
N ILE A 22 -16.52 -8.72 2.54
CA ILE A 22 -15.68 -9.70 1.82
C ILE A 22 -14.90 -10.62 2.78
N ASP A 23 -15.09 -10.50 4.10
CA ASP A 23 -14.25 -11.18 5.10
C ASP A 23 -15.02 -12.12 6.03
N ASP A 24 -16.10 -12.77 5.56
CA ASP A 24 -16.73 -13.89 6.29
C ASP A 24 -16.28 -15.23 5.69
N ASP A 25 -14.99 -15.56 5.83
CA ASP A 25 -14.49 -16.94 5.75
C ASP A 25 -14.42 -17.52 7.17
N GLU A 26 -15.57 -17.50 7.87
CA GLU A 26 -15.76 -18.33 9.06
C GLU A 26 -16.06 -19.74 8.55
N GLY A 27 -15.08 -20.64 8.67
CA GLY A 27 -15.20 -22.04 8.26
C GLY A 27 -16.47 -22.67 8.82
N HIS A 28 -17.45 -22.90 7.95
CA HIS A 28 -18.73 -23.45 8.36
C HIS A 28 -18.63 -24.98 8.39
N ASP A 29 -18.50 -25.50 9.61
CA ASP A 29 -18.55 -26.94 9.89
C ASP A 29 -19.81 -27.59 9.29
N LEU A 30 -19.60 -28.79 8.79
CA LEU A 30 -20.59 -29.66 8.19
C LEU A 30 -21.69 -30.02 9.20
N MET A 31 -22.94 -29.60 8.98
CA MET A 31 -24.07 -30.33 9.55
C MET A 31 -25.37 -30.18 8.74
N GLY A 32 -25.79 -31.29 8.12
CA GLY A 32 -27.16 -31.51 7.69
C GLY A 32 -27.84 -32.46 8.69
N ALA A 33 -28.91 -32.00 9.35
CA ALA A 33 -29.80 -32.88 10.13
C ALA A 33 -31.27 -32.41 10.21
N SER A 34 -31.65 -31.29 9.57
CA SER A 34 -33.02 -30.77 9.71
C SER A 34 -33.50 -29.95 8.51
N GLY A 35 -33.57 -30.56 7.33
CA GLY A 35 -34.38 -30.05 6.21
C GLY A 35 -33.97 -28.71 5.58
N GLN A 36 -32.79 -28.18 5.91
CA GLN A 36 -32.15 -27.11 5.16
C GLN A 36 -31.08 -27.74 4.27
N GLY A 37 -31.10 -27.40 2.98
CA GLY A 37 -30.18 -27.91 1.98
C GLY A 37 -28.72 -27.67 2.38
N TYR A 38 -27.84 -28.50 1.86
CA TYR A 38 -26.41 -28.35 2.12
C TYR A 38 -25.91 -26.99 1.60
N SER A 39 -24.84 -26.44 2.18
CA SER A 39 -24.23 -25.19 1.71
C SER A 39 -23.89 -25.19 0.20
N TRP A 40 -23.66 -26.37 -0.40
CA TRP A 40 -23.46 -26.53 -1.86
C TRP A 40 -24.76 -26.60 -2.69
N GLU A 41 -25.94 -26.71 -2.07
CA GLU A 41 -27.26 -26.67 -2.70
C GLU A 41 -27.86 -25.25 -2.73
N GLU A 42 -27.19 -24.27 -2.13
CA GLU A 42 -27.58 -22.87 -2.25
C GLU A 42 -27.38 -22.37 -3.70
N GLU A 43 -28.38 -21.64 -4.20
CA GLU A 43 -28.31 -20.97 -5.50
C GLU A 43 -27.08 -20.06 -5.53
N TYR A 44 -26.14 -20.34 -6.45
CA TYR A 44 -24.92 -19.57 -6.62
C TYR A 44 -25.25 -18.11 -6.95
N LYS A 45 -25.33 -17.26 -5.92
CA LYS A 45 -25.45 -15.80 -6.08
C LYS A 45 -24.12 -15.28 -6.57
N ARG A 46 -24.06 -14.85 -7.83
CA ARG A 46 -22.85 -14.22 -8.35
C ARG A 46 -22.67 -12.90 -7.62
N SER A 47 -21.47 -12.63 -7.13
CA SER A 47 -21.09 -11.34 -6.55
C SER A 47 -21.31 -10.16 -7.50
N TRP A 48 -21.49 -10.43 -8.80
CA TRP A 48 -21.82 -9.45 -9.84
C TRP A 48 -23.31 -9.14 -9.96
N ASP A 49 -24.23 -9.95 -9.41
CA ASP A 49 -25.69 -9.71 -9.48
C ASP A 49 -26.14 -8.50 -8.64
N ILE A 50 -25.26 -8.00 -7.76
CA ILE A 50 -25.50 -6.85 -6.88
C ILE A 50 -25.00 -5.53 -7.52
N LEU A 51 -24.16 -5.62 -8.56
CA LEU A 51 -23.60 -4.45 -9.23
C LEU A 51 -24.63 -3.86 -10.19
N GLN A 52 -25.36 -2.84 -9.74
CA GLN A 52 -26.26 -2.08 -10.59
C GLN A 52 -25.47 -1.12 -11.48
N GLU A 53 -25.65 -1.24 -12.78
CA GLU A 53 -25.17 -0.28 -13.78
C GLU A 53 -25.89 1.07 -13.61
N ASP A 54 -25.16 2.17 -13.82
CA ASP A 54 -25.76 3.50 -13.84
C ASP A 54 -26.62 3.71 -15.11
N GLU A 55 -27.30 4.86 -15.21
CA GLU A 55 -28.20 5.21 -16.33
C GLU A 55 -27.50 5.23 -17.71
N GLN A 56 -26.16 5.16 -17.74
CA GLN A 56 -25.34 5.08 -18.96
C GLN A 56 -24.71 3.70 -19.17
N GLY A 57 -25.04 2.69 -18.36
CA GLY A 57 -24.49 1.34 -18.47
C GLY A 57 -23.07 1.19 -17.91
N SER A 58 -22.62 2.12 -17.06
CA SER A 58 -21.27 2.14 -16.49
C SER A 58 -21.27 1.66 -15.04
N LEU A 59 -20.23 0.88 -14.70
CA LEU A 59 -19.97 0.38 -13.35
C LEU A 59 -18.90 1.19 -12.59
N GLN A 60 -18.36 2.24 -13.21
CA GLN A 60 -17.22 2.97 -12.68
C GLN A 60 -17.49 3.62 -11.32
N GLY A 61 -18.70 4.17 -11.12
CA GLY A 61 -19.09 4.80 -9.86
C GLY A 61 -19.16 3.81 -8.68
N VAL A 62 -19.65 2.60 -8.94
CA VAL A 62 -19.74 1.53 -7.93
C VAL A 62 -18.36 0.97 -7.60
N VAL A 63 -17.50 0.79 -8.61
CA VAL A 63 -16.10 0.37 -8.38
C VAL A 63 -15.34 1.41 -7.57
N ALA A 64 -15.51 2.70 -7.87
CA ALA A 64 -14.88 3.79 -7.13
C ALA A 64 -15.33 3.84 -5.67
N SER A 65 -16.62 3.59 -5.38
CA SER A 65 -17.13 3.58 -4.02
C SER A 65 -16.61 2.39 -3.20
N ILE A 66 -16.51 1.20 -3.82
CA ILE A 66 -15.90 0.01 -3.22
C ILE A 66 -14.41 0.27 -2.93
N GLN A 67 -13.66 0.82 -3.88
CA GLN A 67 -12.25 1.19 -3.68
C GLN A 67 -12.08 2.20 -2.55
N GLN A 68 -12.96 3.20 -2.48
CA GLN A 68 -12.95 4.20 -1.41
C GLN A 68 -13.27 3.57 -0.05
N GLN A 69 -14.20 2.62 0.00
CA GLN A 69 -14.56 1.90 1.22
C GLN A 69 -13.41 1.01 1.71
N LEU A 70 -12.72 0.30 0.81
CA LEU A 70 -11.52 -0.46 1.13
C LEU A 70 -10.38 0.45 1.62
N LYS A 71 -10.19 1.62 1.00
CA LYS A 71 -9.22 2.63 1.45
C LYS A 71 -9.56 3.13 2.86
N ARG A 72 -10.84 3.40 3.15
CA ARG A 72 -11.32 3.79 4.48
C ARG A 72 -11.11 2.68 5.52
N ARG A 73 -11.43 1.41 5.19
CA ARG A 73 -11.18 0.26 6.08
C ARG A 73 -9.70 0.09 6.41
N ARG A 74 -8.79 0.27 5.43
CA ARG A 74 -7.33 0.24 5.65
C ARG A 74 -6.85 1.36 6.56
N LEU A 75 -7.39 2.57 6.42
CA LEU A 75 -7.11 3.71 7.30
C LEU A 75 -7.67 3.52 8.72
N HIS A 76 -8.75 2.75 8.87
CA HIS A 76 -9.37 2.42 10.17
C HIS A 76 -8.76 1.21 10.85
N ARG A 77 -7.72 0.59 10.28
CA ARG A 77 -6.98 -0.44 11.00
C ARG A 77 -6.22 0.28 12.13
N ASP A 78 -6.65 0.04 13.37
CA ASP A 78 -6.10 0.60 14.61
C ASP A 78 -4.59 0.38 14.69
N THR A 79 -3.86 1.25 14.02
CA THR A 79 -2.45 1.48 14.23
C THR A 79 -2.45 2.75 15.03
N ALA A 80 -2.64 2.63 16.35
CA ALA A 80 -2.34 3.72 17.26
C ALA A 80 -0.91 4.15 16.91
N THR A 81 -0.78 5.27 16.19
CA THR A 81 0.51 5.72 15.68
C THR A 81 1.28 6.15 16.90
N VAL A 82 2.08 5.23 17.42
CA VAL A 82 3.15 5.57 18.32
C VAL A 82 4.07 6.43 17.46
N GLN A 83 3.85 7.75 17.50
CA GLN A 83 4.68 8.80 16.92
C GLN A 83 6.01 8.84 17.68
N ARG A 84 6.72 7.70 17.73
CA ARG A 84 8.14 7.71 18.02
C ARG A 84 8.75 8.36 16.78
N GLY A 85 9.29 9.55 16.95
CA GLY A 85 10.11 10.24 15.95
C GLY A 85 11.38 9.43 15.67
N ILE A 86 11.21 8.30 14.97
CA ILE A 86 12.30 7.41 14.57
C ILE A 86 12.78 7.89 13.22
N ILE A 87 14.05 8.26 13.17
CA ILE A 87 14.77 8.50 11.92
C ILE A 87 14.98 7.14 11.25
N ARG A 88 14.47 6.98 10.02
CA ARG A 88 14.60 5.75 9.24
C ARG A 88 15.56 5.96 8.08
N HIS A 89 16.34 4.92 7.78
CA HIS A 89 17.19 4.86 6.61
C HIS A 89 16.70 3.68 5.78
N LEU A 90 16.03 3.95 4.67
CA LEU A 90 15.34 2.95 3.87
C LEU A 90 15.99 2.82 2.50
N TYR A 91 16.14 1.59 2.02
CA TYR A 91 16.50 1.30 0.64
C TYR A 91 15.32 0.65 -0.08
N LEU A 92 14.84 1.28 -1.15
CA LEU A 92 13.86 0.70 -2.06
C LEU A 92 14.61 0.00 -3.19
N VAL A 93 14.47 -1.32 -3.28
CA VAL A 93 15.04 -2.14 -4.36
C VAL A 93 13.93 -2.45 -5.36
N ILE A 94 14.09 -2.01 -6.61
CA ILE A 94 13.10 -2.17 -7.68
C ILE A 94 13.62 -3.17 -8.70
N ASP A 95 12.82 -4.20 -8.99
CA ASP A 95 13.13 -5.13 -10.06
C ASP A 95 12.84 -4.52 -11.44
N LEU A 96 13.81 -4.61 -12.34
CA LEU A 96 13.72 -4.28 -13.77
C LEU A 96 14.10 -5.49 -14.65
N SER A 97 13.94 -6.72 -14.13
CA SER A 97 14.11 -7.98 -14.87
C SER A 97 13.01 -8.19 -15.92
N ARG A 98 13.19 -9.18 -16.80
CA ARG A 98 12.20 -9.54 -17.83
C ARG A 98 10.81 -9.87 -17.26
N ALA A 99 10.72 -10.32 -16.01
CA ALA A 99 9.45 -10.64 -15.35
C ALA A 99 8.55 -9.40 -15.18
N MET A 100 9.14 -8.20 -15.21
CA MET A 100 8.45 -6.93 -15.09
C MET A 100 7.83 -6.42 -16.40
N ALA A 101 8.09 -7.12 -17.52
CA ALA A 101 7.45 -6.86 -18.81
C ALA A 101 6.04 -7.46 -18.92
N GLU A 102 5.62 -8.29 -17.96
CA GLU A 102 4.30 -8.93 -17.97
C GLU A 102 3.15 -7.93 -17.80
N LEU A 103 1.98 -8.27 -18.38
CA LEU A 103 0.81 -7.37 -18.52
C LEU A 103 -0.38 -7.79 -17.64
N ASP A 104 -0.11 -8.47 -16.53
CA ASP A 104 -1.08 -8.84 -15.50
C ASP A 104 -1.54 -7.62 -14.68
N LEU A 105 -0.65 -6.66 -14.45
CA LEU A 105 -0.97 -5.30 -14.03
C LEU A 105 -1.09 -4.39 -15.25
N LYS A 106 -2.04 -3.46 -15.25
CA LYS A 106 -2.25 -2.52 -16.35
C LYS A 106 -1.49 -1.21 -16.12
N PRO A 107 -0.79 -0.66 -17.13
CA PRO A 107 -0.57 -1.23 -18.47
C PRO A 107 0.48 -2.36 -18.49
N SER A 108 1.49 -2.32 -17.63
CA SER A 108 2.48 -3.39 -17.38
C SER A 108 2.92 -3.38 -15.91
N ARG A 109 3.55 -4.45 -15.42
CA ARG A 109 4.11 -4.47 -14.05
C ARG A 109 5.09 -3.34 -13.79
N ILE A 110 6.00 -3.08 -14.74
CA ILE A 110 7.01 -2.04 -14.58
C ILE A 110 6.39 -0.65 -14.48
N GLU A 111 5.45 -0.31 -15.37
CA GLU A 111 4.79 1.00 -15.33
C GLU A 111 3.96 1.19 -14.06
N CYS A 112 3.27 0.14 -13.61
CA CYS A 112 2.54 0.16 -12.36
C CYS A 112 3.48 0.37 -11.16
N THR A 113 4.60 -0.37 -11.13
CA THR A 113 5.59 -0.29 -10.05
C THR A 113 6.26 1.08 -9.98
N MET A 114 6.64 1.67 -11.12
CA MET A 114 7.24 3.00 -11.14
C MET A 114 6.28 4.07 -10.62
N ARG A 115 5.01 4.04 -11.02
CA ARG A 115 3.98 4.97 -10.52
C ARG A 115 3.75 4.82 -9.01
N LEU A 116 3.58 3.59 -8.54
CA LEU A 116 3.39 3.32 -7.12
C LEU A 116 4.64 3.68 -6.29
N ALA A 117 5.84 3.53 -6.85
CA ALA A 117 7.08 3.95 -6.20
C ALA A 117 7.13 5.48 -6.05
N GLU A 118 6.73 6.25 -7.07
CA GLU A 118 6.64 7.72 -6.98
C GLU A 118 5.63 8.16 -5.90
N GLU A 119 4.43 7.56 -5.86
CA GLU A 119 3.43 7.82 -4.83
C GLU A 119 3.94 7.46 -3.43
N PHE A 120 4.58 6.29 -3.30
CA PHE A 120 5.17 5.82 -2.04
C PHE A 120 6.23 6.79 -1.52
N ILE A 121 7.09 7.35 -2.38
CA ILE A 121 8.11 8.33 -1.96
C ILE A 121 7.44 9.54 -1.32
N GLY A 122 6.41 10.11 -1.96
CA GLY A 122 5.67 11.24 -1.41
C GLY A 122 5.07 10.92 -0.04
N GLU A 123 4.29 9.83 0.04
CA GLU A 123 3.65 9.42 1.29
C GLU A 123 4.66 9.06 2.39
N TYR A 124 5.80 8.47 2.04
CA TYR A 124 6.86 8.09 2.96
C TYR A 124 7.48 9.33 3.62
N PHE A 125 7.82 10.36 2.84
CA PHE A 125 8.41 11.58 3.37
C PHE A 125 7.39 12.46 4.11
N ASP A 126 6.11 12.44 3.71
CA ASP A 126 5.03 13.09 4.46
C ASP A 126 4.87 12.51 5.87
N GLN A 127 4.98 11.19 6.01
CA GLN A 127 4.89 10.51 7.31
C GLN A 127 6.21 10.51 8.09
N ASN A 128 7.36 10.65 7.40
CA ASN A 128 8.69 10.50 7.99
C ASN A 128 9.65 11.62 7.53
N PRO A 129 9.42 12.89 7.91
CA PRO A 129 10.13 14.06 7.35
C PRO A 129 11.63 14.11 7.66
N LEU A 130 12.11 13.36 8.67
CA LEU A 130 13.52 13.28 9.04
C LEU A 130 14.23 12.04 8.49
N SER A 131 13.50 11.18 7.77
CA SER A 131 14.06 9.94 7.25
C SER A 131 14.83 10.15 5.96
N GLN A 132 15.61 9.15 5.59
CA GLN A 132 16.35 9.11 4.33
C GLN A 132 15.91 7.89 3.53
N LEU A 133 15.96 8.02 2.20
CA LEU A 133 15.62 6.99 1.23
C LEU A 133 16.76 6.85 0.23
N GLY A 134 17.07 5.63 -0.19
CA GLY A 134 17.93 5.34 -1.34
C GLY A 134 17.19 4.39 -2.28
N ILE A 135 17.49 4.46 -3.58
CA ILE A 135 16.86 3.59 -4.58
C ILE A 135 17.93 2.78 -5.30
N ILE A 136 17.72 1.48 -5.38
CA ILE A 136 18.53 0.54 -6.14
C ILE A 136 17.63 -0.14 -7.16
N ILE A 137 18.13 -0.35 -8.37
CA ILE A 137 17.44 -1.12 -9.40
C ILE A 137 18.22 -2.40 -9.71
N THR A 138 17.52 -3.49 -10.01
CA THR A 138 18.15 -4.73 -10.48
C THR A 138 17.77 -5.05 -11.91
N ARG A 139 18.76 -5.27 -12.77
CA ARG A 139 18.56 -5.56 -14.20
C ARG A 139 19.77 -6.29 -14.76
N ASP A 140 19.56 -7.21 -15.70
CA ASP A 140 20.63 -7.97 -16.37
C ASP A 140 21.63 -8.62 -15.40
N ALA A 141 21.12 -9.20 -14.30
CA ALA A 141 21.88 -9.81 -13.21
C ALA A 141 22.82 -8.85 -12.46
N LEU A 142 22.66 -7.54 -12.65
CA LEU A 142 23.38 -6.48 -11.95
C LEU A 142 22.45 -5.68 -11.03
N ALA A 143 23.05 -5.01 -10.06
CA ALA A 143 22.38 -4.00 -9.24
C ALA A 143 23.04 -2.64 -9.49
N GLU A 144 22.23 -1.62 -9.73
CA GLU A 144 22.65 -0.23 -9.98
C GLU A 144 22.01 0.65 -8.91
N GLN A 145 22.82 1.45 -8.22
CA GLN A 145 22.30 2.47 -7.32
C GLN A 145 21.75 3.63 -8.16
N LEU A 146 20.43 3.79 -8.12
CA LEU A 146 19.73 4.83 -8.87
C LEU A 146 19.82 6.19 -8.17
N THR A 147 19.64 6.19 -6.84
CA THR A 147 19.88 7.36 -6.01
C THR A 147 20.64 6.98 -4.75
N GLU A 148 21.45 7.92 -4.27
CA GLU A 148 22.05 7.83 -2.94
C GLU A 148 21.00 7.93 -1.83
N LEU A 149 21.42 7.65 -0.61
CA LEU A 149 20.60 7.80 0.58
C LEU A 149 20.46 9.29 0.89
N THR A 150 19.32 9.89 0.58
CA THR A 150 19.07 11.34 0.78
C THR A 150 17.71 11.57 1.44
N GLY A 151 17.52 12.77 1.99
CA GLY A 151 16.24 13.19 2.56
C GLY A 151 15.36 14.01 1.60
N ASN A 152 15.77 14.16 0.34
CA ASN A 152 15.08 15.02 -0.62
C ASN A 152 14.21 14.17 -1.58
N PRO A 153 12.87 14.21 -1.46
CA PRO A 153 11.97 13.42 -2.30
C PRO A 153 12.12 13.72 -3.80
N THR A 154 12.47 14.97 -4.17
CA THR A 154 12.60 15.37 -5.58
C THR A 154 13.74 14.66 -6.29
N ASP A 155 14.82 14.32 -5.59
CA ASP A 155 15.95 13.59 -6.19
C ASP A 155 15.52 12.18 -6.61
N HIS A 156 14.70 11.54 -5.77
CA HIS A 156 14.17 10.20 -6.00
C HIS A 156 13.14 10.17 -7.13
N THR A 157 12.14 11.06 -7.09
CA THR A 157 11.08 11.11 -8.12
C THR A 157 11.66 11.47 -9.49
N SER A 158 12.58 12.43 -9.56
CA SER A 158 13.25 12.80 -10.81
C SER A 158 14.08 11.65 -11.39
N ALA A 159 14.74 10.85 -10.53
CA ALA A 159 15.52 9.70 -10.97
C ALA A 159 14.63 8.56 -11.50
N LEU A 160 13.48 8.30 -10.85
CA LEU A 160 12.49 7.33 -11.34
C LEU A 160 11.92 7.75 -12.69
N GLN A 161 11.51 9.01 -12.85
CA GLN A 161 10.98 9.52 -14.12
C GLN A 161 11.99 9.38 -15.27
N LYS A 162 13.26 9.67 -15.02
CA LYS A 162 14.34 9.48 -16.01
C LYS A 162 14.55 8.01 -16.39
N ARG A 163 14.21 7.06 -15.52
CA ARG A 163 14.35 5.61 -15.75
C ARG A 163 13.04 4.92 -16.15
N SER A 164 11.91 5.62 -16.13
CA SER A 164 10.58 5.06 -16.48
C SER A 164 10.52 4.45 -17.88
N ASN A 165 11.33 4.93 -18.82
CA ASN A 165 11.36 4.43 -20.21
C ASN A 165 12.35 3.29 -20.42
N ARG A 166 13.05 2.83 -19.37
CA ARG A 166 14.04 1.76 -19.50
C ARG A 166 13.33 0.41 -19.59
N GLU A 167 13.57 -0.31 -20.68
CA GLU A 167 12.95 -1.61 -20.90
C GLU A 167 13.42 -2.65 -19.87
N PRO A 168 12.48 -3.34 -19.18
CA PRO A 168 12.81 -4.44 -18.28
C PRO A 168 13.48 -5.59 -19.02
N LYS A 169 14.64 -6.06 -18.53
CA LYS A 169 15.45 -7.07 -19.21
C LYS A 169 16.31 -7.89 -18.24
N GLY A 170 16.58 -9.13 -18.64
CA GLY A 170 17.50 -10.01 -17.93
C GLY A 170 16.91 -10.49 -16.61
N GLU A 171 17.78 -10.83 -15.67
CA GLU A 171 17.40 -11.39 -14.37
C GLU A 171 17.65 -10.38 -13.23
N PRO A 172 16.95 -10.48 -12.10
CA PRO A 172 17.23 -9.65 -10.92
C PRO A 172 18.55 -10.06 -10.25
N SER A 173 19.06 -9.20 -9.37
CA SER A 173 20.34 -9.42 -8.66
C SER A 173 20.25 -8.98 -7.20
N LEU A 174 19.56 -9.80 -6.41
CA LEU A 174 19.26 -9.46 -5.02
C LEU A 174 20.52 -9.37 -4.15
N GLN A 175 21.48 -10.28 -4.31
CA GLN A 175 22.72 -10.25 -3.55
C GLN A 175 23.49 -8.94 -3.78
N ASN A 176 23.70 -8.55 -5.04
CA ASN A 176 24.41 -7.31 -5.38
C ASN A 176 23.66 -6.08 -4.85
N ALA A 177 22.32 -6.07 -4.93
CA ALA A 177 21.51 -4.98 -4.40
C ALA A 177 21.65 -4.86 -2.87
N LEU A 178 21.63 -5.99 -2.16
CA LEU A 178 21.81 -6.02 -0.70
C LEU A 178 23.24 -5.65 -0.30
N GLU A 179 24.25 -6.01 -1.08
CA GLU A 179 25.64 -5.62 -0.84
C GLU A 179 25.84 -4.11 -1.01
N LEU A 180 25.23 -3.49 -2.03
CA LEU A 180 25.22 -2.03 -2.21
C LEU A 180 24.52 -1.33 -1.04
N ALA A 181 23.31 -1.78 -0.69
CA ALA A 181 22.56 -1.23 0.44
C ALA A 181 23.34 -1.36 1.76
N ARG A 182 23.90 -2.55 2.04
CA ARG A 182 24.72 -2.80 3.24
C ARG A 182 25.92 -1.86 3.30
N THR A 183 26.62 -1.68 2.17
CA THR A 183 27.82 -0.84 2.11
C THR A 183 27.48 0.61 2.41
N SER A 184 26.38 1.13 1.88
CA SER A 184 25.93 2.49 2.19
C SER A 184 25.45 2.63 3.63
N LEU A 185 24.61 1.70 4.11
CA LEU A 185 24.06 1.71 5.47
C LEU A 185 25.14 1.52 6.55
N ALA A 186 26.29 0.92 6.24
CA ALA A 186 27.40 0.80 7.19
C ALA A 186 27.94 2.17 7.64
N TYR A 187 27.82 3.21 6.81
CA TYR A 187 28.23 4.58 7.13
C TYR A 187 27.14 5.40 7.81
N VAL A 188 25.89 4.92 7.79
CA VAL A 188 24.79 5.50 8.56
C VAL A 188 25.10 5.27 10.03
N SER A 189 25.71 6.28 10.62
CA SER A 189 26.22 6.21 11.97
C SER A 189 25.10 5.87 12.96
N PHE A 190 25.38 4.96 13.91
CA PHE A 190 24.60 4.74 15.13
C PHE A 190 24.51 6.01 16.05
N ARG A 191 24.74 7.21 15.51
CA ARG A 191 24.78 8.50 16.19
C ARG A 191 23.39 9.09 16.46
N GLY A 192 22.37 8.24 16.63
CA GLY A 192 21.04 8.66 17.08
C GLY A 192 20.83 8.52 18.60
N PHE A 193 21.62 7.70 19.29
CA PHE A 193 21.48 7.44 20.73
C PHE A 193 22.83 7.22 21.44
N SER A 194 23.86 7.98 21.09
CA SER A 194 24.96 8.16 22.05
C SER A 194 24.45 9.12 23.12
N PHE A 195 23.77 8.57 24.15
CA PHE A 195 23.64 9.25 25.43
C PHE A 195 25.02 9.81 25.75
N TYR A 196 25.13 11.13 25.91
CA TYR A 196 26.34 11.75 26.42
C TYR A 196 26.80 10.92 27.63
N PRO A 197 28.01 10.33 27.64
CA PRO A 197 28.51 9.75 28.86
C PRO A 197 28.51 10.90 29.85
N ALA A 198 27.75 10.73 30.93
CA ALA A 198 27.55 11.72 31.96
C ALA A 198 28.88 12.45 32.21
N MET A 199 28.86 13.78 32.06
CA MET A 199 29.92 14.64 32.56
C MET A 199 30.17 14.24 34.01
N PHE A 200 31.23 13.49 34.25
CA PHE A 200 31.79 13.30 35.57
C PHE A 200 32.32 14.66 36.00
N LEU A 201 31.44 15.45 36.62
CA LEU A 201 31.83 16.59 37.44
C LEU A 201 32.81 16.06 38.49
N PRO A 202 34.07 16.54 38.56
CA PRO A 202 34.95 16.18 39.65
C PRO A 202 34.32 16.74 40.93
N THR A 203 33.91 15.84 41.81
CA THR A 203 33.48 16.17 43.15
C THR A 203 34.67 16.82 43.85
N VAL A 204 34.49 18.08 44.27
CA VAL A 204 35.42 18.78 45.14
C VAL A 204 35.54 17.96 46.44
N LEU A 205 36.67 17.28 46.58
CA LEU A 205 37.06 16.62 47.82
C LEU A 205 37.56 17.70 48.78
N GLY A 206 36.67 18.14 49.67
CA GLY A 206 37.05 18.75 50.93
C GLY A 206 37.57 17.70 51.92
N LYS A 207 38.63 18.07 52.64
CA LYS A 207 39.31 17.51 53.84
C LYS A 207 40.82 17.62 53.56
N SER A 208 41.64 18.35 54.32
CA SER A 208 41.62 18.80 55.71
C SER A 208 42.29 20.17 55.82
#